data_AF-A0A812ZDY3-F1
#
_entry.id   AF-A0A812ZDY3-F1
#
_cell.length_a   1.000
_cell.length_b   1.000
_cell.length_c   1.000
_cell.angle_alpha   90.00
_cell.angle_beta   90.00
_cell.angle_gamma   90.00
#
_symmetry.space_group_name_H-M   'P 1'
#
loop_
_entity.id
_entity.type
_entity.pdbx_description
1 polymer ?
#
loop_
_entity_poly.entity_id
_entity_poly.type
_entity_poly.pdbx_seq_one_letter_code
_entity_poly.pdbx_strand_id
1 'polypeptide(L)'
;RDDYIPPQYLAWAKKLQDEAPVSLSSTEARQFIAAELGLSEPQGLDAVFEDWSPLPIGSASIGQVYLAKLRSSRERVAVKVQMPGAEHLFRVDIKTLKLFTSFAFPWAVDHMNELEAMFESEFDYALERDALKQILTDHDWDELLTG
;
A
#
# COMPACT_ATOMS: atom_id res chain seq x y z
N ARG A 1 6.05 13.16 -9.37
CA ARG A 1 6.93 13.91 -10.29
C ARG A 1 6.31 15.29 -10.44
N ASP A 2 7.02 16.32 -10.03
CA ASP A 2 6.41 17.61 -9.74
C ASP A 2 6.31 18.51 -10.99
N ASP A 3 6.88 18.06 -12.11
CA ASP A 3 7.14 18.89 -13.30
C ASP A 3 5.93 19.06 -14.24
N TYR A 4 4.92 18.20 -14.15
CA TYR A 4 3.81 18.13 -15.11
C TYR A 4 2.44 18.51 -14.53
N ILE A 5 2.38 18.77 -13.22
CA ILE A 5 1.12 19.04 -12.52
C ILE A 5 1.13 20.49 -12.05
N PRO A 6 0.08 21.28 -12.31
CA PRO A 6 0.02 22.64 -11.80
C PRO A 6 0.22 22.68 -10.27
N PRO A 7 1.00 23.64 -9.74
CA PRO A 7 1.42 23.65 -8.33
C PRO A 7 0.27 23.55 -7.33
N GLN A 8 -0.90 24.10 -7.67
CA GLN A 8 -2.11 24.03 -6.85
C GLN A 8 -2.60 22.59 -6.64
N TYR A 9 -2.58 21.75 -7.67
CA TYR A 9 -3.00 20.35 -7.54
C TYR A 9 -1.94 19.53 -6.81
N LEU A 10 -0.67 19.87 -6.99
CA LEU A 10 0.45 19.26 -6.29
C LEU A 10 0.40 19.49 -4.78
N ALA A 11 0.10 20.73 -4.36
CA ALA A 11 -0.08 21.06 -2.96
C ALA A 11 -1.26 20.29 -2.35
N TRP A 12 -2.36 20.14 -3.10
CA TRP A 12 -3.53 19.36 -2.66
C TRP A 12 -3.22 17.86 -2.56
N ALA A 13 -2.53 17.29 -3.55
CA ALA A 13 -2.16 15.88 -3.55
C ALA A 13 -1.20 15.55 -2.40
N LYS A 14 -0.21 16.40 -2.14
CA LYS A 14 0.70 16.27 -0.98
C LYS A 14 -0.09 16.31 0.32
N LYS A 15 -0.98 17.29 0.48
CA LYS A 15 -1.85 17.38 1.66
C LYS A 15 -2.70 16.11 1.86
N LEU A 16 -3.31 15.58 0.80
CA LEU A 16 -4.10 14.35 0.86
C LEU A 16 -3.26 13.13 1.27
N GLN A 17 -2.01 13.05 0.81
CA GLN A 17 -1.09 11.98 1.18
C GLN A 17 -0.65 12.11 2.65
N ASP A 18 -0.31 13.32 3.09
CA ASP A 18 0.17 13.61 4.45
C ASP A 18 -0.95 13.45 5.50
N GLU A 19 -2.17 13.84 5.15
CA GLU A 19 -3.36 13.77 6.02
C GLU A 19 -4.18 12.49 5.81
N ALA A 20 -3.62 11.48 5.13
CA ALA A 20 -4.31 10.22 4.92
C ALA A 20 -4.72 9.60 6.28
N PRO A 21 -6.00 9.27 6.48
CA PRO A 21 -6.49 8.83 7.77
C PRO A 21 -5.86 7.51 8.18
N VAL A 22 -5.65 7.34 9.49
CA VAL A 22 -5.28 6.03 10.03
C VAL A 22 -6.52 5.15 10.04
N SER A 23 -6.61 4.22 9.09
CA SER A 23 -7.79 3.37 8.88
C SER A 23 -7.77 2.09 9.70
N LEU A 24 -6.59 1.59 10.09
CA LEU A 24 -6.45 0.42 10.94
C LEU A 24 -5.77 0.79 12.27
N SER A 25 -6.37 0.36 13.37
CA SER A 25 -5.64 0.26 14.62
C SER A 25 -4.56 -0.82 14.51
N SER A 26 -3.52 -0.69 15.34
CA SER A 26 -2.45 -1.71 15.40
C SER A 26 -3.00 -3.11 15.72
N THR A 27 -4.04 -3.20 16.54
CA THR A 27 -4.72 -4.47 16.86
C THR A 27 -5.42 -5.06 15.64
N GLU A 28 -6.17 -4.26 14.88
CA GLU A 28 -6.88 -4.73 13.67
C GLU A 28 -5.89 -5.16 12.59
N ALA A 29 -4.85 -4.36 12.32
CA ALA A 29 -3.80 -4.72 11.39
C ALA A 29 -3.15 -6.05 11.76
N ARG A 30 -2.88 -6.25 13.06
CA ARG A 30 -2.32 -7.51 13.57
C ARG A 30 -3.25 -8.70 13.36
N GLN A 31 -4.55 -8.53 13.62
CA GLN A 31 -5.54 -9.59 13.40
C GLN A 31 -5.68 -9.96 11.92
N PHE A 32 -5.71 -8.97 11.03
CA PHE A 32 -5.80 -9.19 9.58
C PHE A 32 -4.63 -10.00 9.05
N ILE A 33 -3.40 -9.61 9.38
CA ILE A 33 -2.20 -10.31 8.93
C ILE A 33 -2.14 -11.72 9.54
N ALA A 34 -2.50 -11.87 10.83
CA ALA A 34 -2.54 -13.19 11.46
C ALA A 34 -3.50 -14.13 10.72
N ALA A 35 -4.69 -13.65 10.36
CA ALA A 35 -5.66 -14.42 9.60
C ALA A 35 -5.15 -14.79 8.20
N GLU A 36 -4.52 -13.84 7.48
CA GLU A 36 -3.94 -14.08 6.15
C GLU A 36 -2.81 -15.11 6.17
N LEU A 37 -1.98 -15.08 7.22
CA LEU A 37 -0.88 -16.03 7.43
C LEU A 37 -1.33 -17.36 8.07
N GLY A 38 -2.62 -17.52 8.37
CA GLY A 38 -3.16 -18.72 9.04
C GLY A 38 -2.65 -18.92 10.46
N LEU A 39 -2.22 -17.86 11.14
CA LEU A 39 -1.70 -17.89 12.50
C LEU A 39 -2.85 -17.85 13.50
N SER A 40 -2.92 -18.87 14.36
CA SER A 40 -3.94 -18.99 15.39
C SER A 40 -3.46 -18.51 16.76
N GLU A 41 -4.40 -18.15 17.62
CA GLU A 41 -4.16 -17.92 19.05
C GLU A 41 -3.53 -19.16 19.74
N PRO A 42 -2.73 -19.00 20.81
CA PRO A 42 -2.52 -17.78 21.60
C PRO A 42 -1.34 -16.91 21.13
N GLN A 43 -0.57 -17.35 20.13
CA GLN A 43 0.65 -16.65 19.73
C GLN A 43 0.41 -15.68 18.56
N GLY A 44 -0.51 -15.97 17.63
CA GLY A 44 -0.82 -15.09 16.51
C GLY A 44 0.43 -14.53 15.82
N LEU A 45 0.49 -13.21 15.65
CA LEU A 45 1.67 -12.54 15.10
C LEU A 45 2.90 -12.50 16.02
N ASP A 46 2.74 -12.71 17.33
CA ASP A 46 3.89 -12.77 18.24
C ASP A 46 4.78 -13.97 17.95
N ALA A 47 4.30 -14.98 17.22
CA ALA A 47 5.13 -16.05 16.68
C ALA A 47 6.16 -15.55 15.64
N VAL A 48 5.83 -14.49 14.90
CA VAL A 48 6.63 -13.94 13.79
C VAL A 48 7.44 -12.71 14.22
N PHE A 49 6.80 -11.81 14.96
CA PHE A 49 7.38 -10.54 15.37
C PHE A 49 7.71 -10.54 16.87
N GLU A 50 8.84 -9.95 17.21
CA GLU A 50 9.23 -9.66 18.59
C GLU A 50 8.67 -8.32 19.06
N ASP A 51 8.63 -7.34 18.15
CA ASP A 51 8.19 -5.97 18.42
C ASP A 51 7.37 -5.46 17.24
N TRP A 52 6.42 -4.56 17.52
CA TRP A 52 5.48 -4.01 16.55
C TRP A 52 5.05 -2.61 16.97
N SER A 53 5.12 -1.64 16.05
CA SER A 53 4.80 -0.26 16.35
C SER A 53 3.31 -0.07 16.68
N PRO A 54 2.97 0.69 17.74
CA PRO A 54 1.57 0.94 18.11
C PRO A 54 0.85 1.85 17.10
N LEU A 55 1.61 2.59 16.29
CA LEU A 55 1.11 3.47 15.25
C LEU A 55 1.80 3.14 13.92
N PRO A 56 1.10 3.32 12.78
CA PRO A 56 1.75 3.23 11.48
C PRO A 56 2.78 4.36 11.31
N ILE A 57 3.86 4.07 10.60
CA ILE A 57 4.91 5.04 10.26
C ILE A 57 4.63 5.79 8.95
N GLY A 58 3.61 5.36 8.19
CA GLY A 58 3.18 6.02 6.96
C GLY A 58 1.96 5.37 6.33
N SER A 59 1.34 6.11 5.42
CA SER A 59 0.32 5.60 4.50
C SER A 59 0.99 5.18 3.20
N ALA A 60 0.59 4.03 2.66
CA ALA A 60 0.91 3.61 1.30
C ALA A 60 -0.38 3.62 0.49
N SER A 61 -0.32 3.84 -0.83
CA SER A 61 -1.46 3.93 -1.75
C SER A 61 -2.80 3.36 -1.23
N ILE A 62 -2.88 2.04 -1.02
CA ILE A 62 -4.07 1.31 -0.54
C ILE A 62 -3.89 0.66 0.85
N GLY A 63 -2.91 1.09 1.64
CA GLY A 63 -2.48 0.41 2.85
C GLY A 63 -1.78 1.30 3.88
N GLN A 64 -1.33 0.69 4.97
CA GLN A 64 -0.59 1.36 6.02
C GLN A 64 0.70 0.61 6.30
N VAL A 65 1.76 1.32 6.69
CA VAL A 65 3.06 0.72 6.96
C VAL A 65 3.33 0.78 8.47
N TYR A 66 3.67 -0.35 9.06
CA TYR A 66 4.08 -0.47 10.47
C TYR A 66 5.55 -0.83 10.55
N LEU A 67 6.23 -0.37 11.60
CA LEU A 67 7.57 -0.83 11.92
C LEU A 67 7.45 -2.06 12.80
N ALA A 68 8.16 -3.13 12.46
CA ALA A 68 8.20 -4.34 13.25
C ALA A 68 9.62 -4.89 13.36
N LYS A 69 9.81 -5.84 14.26
CA LYS A 69 11.06 -6.56 14.41
C LYS A 69 10.84 -8.06 14.33
N LEU A 70 11.52 -8.72 13.40
CA LEU A 70 11.39 -10.16 13.21
C LEU A 70 11.95 -10.90 14.42
N ARG A 71 11.21 -11.91 14.91
CA ARG A 71 11.65 -12.74 16.04
C ARG A 71 12.85 -13.61 15.69
N SER A 72 12.88 -14.14 14.47
CA SER A 72 13.91 -15.07 13.97
C SER A 72 15.28 -14.41 13.78
N SER A 73 15.34 -13.28 13.07
CA SER A 73 16.58 -12.60 12.70
C SER A 73 16.90 -11.38 13.57
N ARG A 74 15.92 -10.88 14.34
CA ARG A 74 16.02 -9.61 15.09
C ARG A 74 16.09 -8.36 14.20
N GLU A 75 15.91 -8.52 12.91
CA GLU A 75 15.94 -7.43 11.93
C GLU A 75 14.70 -6.54 12.04
N ARG A 76 14.88 -5.24 11.81
CA ARG A 76 13.77 -4.28 11.72
C ARG A 76 13.23 -4.28 10.30
N VAL A 77 11.92 -4.41 10.17
CA VAL A 77 11.23 -4.48 8.88
C VAL A 77 10.07 -3.50 8.83
N ALA A 78 9.80 -2.98 7.64
CA ALA A 78 8.57 -2.25 7.35
C ALA A 78 7.51 -3.24 6.87
N VAL A 79 6.36 -3.26 7.53
CA VAL A 79 5.25 -4.17 7.21
C VAL A 79 4.11 -3.36 6.60
N LYS A 80 3.93 -3.49 5.29
CA LYS A 80 2.81 -2.89 4.54
C LYS A 80 1.58 -3.77 4.69
N VAL A 81 0.50 -3.19 5.18
CA VAL A 81 -0.78 -3.85 5.45
C VAL A 81 -1.81 -3.23 4.53
N GLN A 82 -2.40 -4.02 3.64
CA GLN A 82 -3.46 -3.56 2.77
C GLN A 82 -4.71 -3.24 3.59
N MET A 83 -5.39 -2.12 3.28
CA MET A 83 -6.64 -1.77 3.94
C MET A 83 -7.73 -2.78 3.56
N PRO A 84 -8.42 -3.39 4.54
CA PRO A 84 -9.55 -4.28 4.29
C PRO A 84 -10.63 -3.57 3.47
N GLY A 85 -11.08 -4.22 2.40
CA GLY A 85 -12.13 -3.67 1.54
C GLY A 85 -11.68 -2.55 0.60
N ALA A 86 -10.39 -2.17 0.58
CA ALA A 86 -9.87 -1.14 -0.33
C ALA A 86 -10.17 -1.46 -1.80
N GLU A 87 -10.02 -2.73 -2.19
CA GLU A 87 -10.33 -3.17 -3.56
C GLU A 87 -11.80 -2.96 -3.90
N HIS A 88 -12.70 -3.29 -2.98
CA HIS A 88 -14.13 -3.09 -3.19
C HIS A 88 -14.48 -1.61 -3.35
N LEU A 89 -13.96 -0.76 -2.47
CA LEU A 89 -14.16 0.69 -2.53
C LEU A 89 -13.62 1.26 -3.84
N PHE A 90 -12.41 0.86 -4.24
CA PHE A 90 -11.81 1.26 -5.51
C PHE A 90 -12.67 0.85 -6.71
N ARG A 91 -13.17 -0.39 -6.73
CA ARG A 91 -14.05 -0.88 -7.82
C ARG A 91 -15.37 -0.07 -7.91
N VAL A 92 -15.92 0.37 -6.78
CA VAL A 92 -17.12 1.22 -6.74
C VAL A 92 -16.81 2.63 -7.27
N ASP A 93 -15.69 3.21 -6.83
CA ASP A 93 -15.26 4.54 -7.26
C ASP A 93 -14.95 4.58 -8.75
N ILE A 94 -14.17 3.61 -9.25
CA ILE A 94 -13.78 3.57 -10.66
C ILE A 94 -14.99 3.36 -11.57
N LYS A 95 -15.96 2.54 -11.16
CA LYS A 95 -17.22 2.37 -11.89
C LYS A 95 -18.01 3.67 -11.97
N THR A 96 -18.08 4.41 -10.86
CA THR A 96 -18.78 5.70 -10.79
C THR A 96 -18.10 6.74 -11.68
N LEU A 97 -16.77 6.82 -11.61
CA LEU A 97 -15.98 7.71 -12.48
C LEU A 97 -16.14 7.35 -13.96
N LYS A 98 -16.08 6.07 -14.32
CA LYS A 98 -16.28 5.60 -15.70
C LYS A 98 -17.67 5.97 -16.22
N LEU A 99 -18.72 5.83 -15.40
CA LEU A 99 -20.06 6.23 -15.78
C LEU A 99 -20.14 7.75 -16.06
N PHE A 100 -19.58 8.56 -15.16
CA PHE A 100 -19.52 10.01 -15.34
C PHE A 100 -18.72 10.40 -16.58
N THR A 101 -17.52 9.82 -16.76
CA THR A 101 -16.65 10.06 -17.91
C THR A 101 -17.33 9.65 -19.22
N SER A 102 -18.05 8.53 -19.24
CA SER A 102 -18.80 8.09 -20.43
C SER A 102 -19.87 9.11 -20.86
N PHE A 103 -20.42 9.87 -19.92
CA PHE A 103 -21.40 10.91 -20.20
C PHE A 103 -20.76 12.26 -20.55
N ALA A 104 -19.77 12.71 -19.79
CA ALA A 104 -19.19 14.05 -19.91
C ALA A 104 -18.03 14.11 -20.92
N PHE A 105 -17.22 13.06 -21.01
CA PHE A 105 -15.99 12.99 -21.81
C PHE A 105 -15.82 11.60 -22.45
N PRO A 106 -16.65 11.20 -23.43
CA PRO A 106 -16.63 9.84 -23.97
C PRO A 106 -15.27 9.37 -24.51
N TRP A 107 -14.47 10.31 -25.04
CA TRP A 107 -13.13 10.05 -25.56
C TRP A 107 -12.10 9.69 -24.46
N ALA A 108 -12.38 9.99 -23.20
CA ALA A 108 -11.49 9.73 -22.08
C ALA A 108 -11.76 8.38 -21.37
N VAL A 109 -12.77 7.63 -21.81
CA VAL A 109 -13.13 6.33 -21.19
C VAL A 109 -11.99 5.32 -21.30
N ASP A 110 -11.24 5.34 -22.41
CA ASP A 110 -10.09 4.44 -22.59
C ASP A 110 -8.98 4.72 -21.57
N HIS A 111 -8.72 5.99 -21.24
CA HIS A 111 -7.79 6.34 -20.17
C HIS A 111 -8.27 5.83 -18.80
N MET A 112 -9.58 5.81 -18.55
CA MET A 112 -10.12 5.25 -17.31
C MET A 112 -9.94 3.73 -17.23
N ASN A 113 -9.98 3.01 -18.36
CA ASN A 113 -9.71 1.57 -18.40
C ASN A 113 -8.23 1.29 -18.10
N GLU A 114 -7.31 2.09 -18.63
CA GLU A 114 -5.87 1.99 -18.34
C GLU A 114 -5.58 2.28 -16.86
N LEU A 115 -6.21 3.32 -16.31
CA LEU A 115 -6.10 3.64 -14.88
C LEU A 115 -6.61 2.49 -14.00
N GLU A 116 -7.75 1.89 -14.35
CA GLU A 116 -8.28 0.72 -13.64
C GLU A 116 -7.29 -0.44 -13.66
N ALA A 117 -6.75 -0.79 -14.83
CA ALA A 117 -5.79 -1.89 -14.99
C ALA A 117 -4.49 -1.65 -14.21
N MET A 118 -4.00 -0.41 -14.16
CA MET A 118 -2.82 -0.04 -13.38
C MET A 118 -3.06 -0.28 -11.88
N PHE A 119 -4.19 0.17 -11.36
CA PHE A 119 -4.53 0.00 -9.95
C PHE A 119 -4.89 -1.44 -9.59
N GLU A 120 -5.38 -2.28 -10.52
CA GLU A 120 -5.61 -3.70 -10.20
C GLU A 120 -4.33 -4.40 -9.72
N SER A 121 -3.18 -4.02 -10.25
CA SER A 121 -1.89 -4.57 -9.82
C SER A 121 -1.49 -4.17 -8.39
N GLU A 122 -2.01 -3.05 -7.87
CA GLU A 122 -1.73 -2.59 -6.49
C GLU A 122 -2.35 -3.50 -5.44
N PHE A 123 -3.43 -4.23 -5.77
CA PHE A 123 -4.12 -5.11 -4.82
C PHE A 123 -3.48 -6.49 -4.66
N ASP A 124 -2.49 -6.83 -5.49
CA ASP A 124 -1.71 -8.07 -5.35
C ASP A 124 -0.28 -7.76 -4.91
N TYR A 125 -0.06 -7.74 -3.60
CA TYR A 125 1.27 -7.51 -3.02
C TYR A 125 2.27 -8.64 -3.34
N ALA A 126 1.84 -9.80 -3.84
CA ALA A 126 2.79 -10.82 -4.31
C ALA A 126 3.52 -10.36 -5.58
N LEU A 127 2.84 -9.61 -6.46
CA LEU A 127 3.46 -8.99 -7.64
C LEU A 127 4.51 -7.94 -7.21
N GLU A 128 4.15 -7.07 -6.26
CA GLU A 128 5.08 -6.07 -5.72
C GLU A 128 6.29 -6.74 -5.06
N ARG A 129 6.08 -7.78 -4.25
CA ARG A 129 7.16 -8.58 -3.65
C ARG A 129 8.11 -9.15 -4.70
N ASP A 130 7.57 -9.73 -5.76
CA ASP A 130 8.39 -10.39 -6.79
C ASP A 130 9.17 -9.37 -7.62
N ALA A 131 8.58 -8.20 -7.90
CA ALA A 131 9.29 -7.06 -8.47
C ALA A 131 10.44 -6.60 -7.55
N LEU A 132 10.20 -6.44 -6.24
CA LEU A 132 11.24 -6.04 -5.29
C LEU A 132 12.39 -7.05 -5.20
N LYS A 133 12.10 -8.36 -5.26
CA LYS A 133 13.15 -9.39 -5.32
C LYS A 133 14.02 -9.25 -6.56
N GLN A 134 13.41 -9.01 -7.71
CA GLN A 134 14.16 -8.80 -8.95
C GLN A 134 15.12 -7.60 -8.83
N ILE A 135 14.62 -6.45 -8.34
CA ILE A 135 15.46 -5.26 -8.12
C ILE A 135 16.57 -5.55 -7.11
N LEU A 136 16.29 -6.35 -6.06
CA LEU A 136 17.30 -6.77 -5.08
C LEU A 136 18.42 -7.59 -5.72
N THR A 137 18.11 -8.38 -6.76
CA THR A 137 19.08 -9.24 -7.45
C THR A 137 19.87 -8.47 -8.50
N ASP A 138 19.25 -7.47 -9.12
CA ASP A 138 19.80 -6.73 -10.26
C ASP A 138 20.69 -5.54 -9.84
N HIS A 139 20.70 -5.13 -8.57
CA HIS A 139 21.45 -3.97 -8.07
C HIS A 139 22.32 -4.30 -6.85
N ASP A 140 23.51 -3.72 -6.79
CA ASP A 140 24.38 -3.75 -5.61
C ASP A 140 23.97 -2.63 -4.65
N TRP A 141 23.30 -2.99 -3.56
CA TRP A 141 22.64 -2.03 -2.66
C TRP A 141 23.59 -1.40 -1.65
N ASP A 142 24.76 -1.99 -1.42
CA ASP A 142 25.76 -1.47 -0.48
C ASP A 142 26.32 -0.10 -0.95
N GLU A 143 26.32 0.15 -2.26
CA GLU A 143 26.79 1.41 -2.86
C GLU A 143 25.75 2.54 -2.78
N LEU A 144 24.45 2.23 -2.70
CA LEU A 144 23.35 3.21 -2.67
C LEU A 144 22.91 3.62 -1.26
N LEU A 145 23.07 2.76 -0.26
CA LEU A 145 22.63 3.00 1.12
C LEU A 145 23.70 3.70 1.98
N THR A 146 24.92 3.85 1.47
CA THR A 146 26.06 4.50 2.15
C THR A 146 26.32 5.94 1.67
N GLY A 147 25.51 6.46 0.74
CA GLY A 147 25.59 7.83 0.19
C GLY A 147 24.75 8.86 0.92
#